data_AF-A0A1Y1VDV8-F1
#
_entry.id   AF-A0A1Y1VDV8-F1
#
_cell.length_a   1.000
_cell.length_b   1.000
_cell.length_c   1.000
_cell.angle_alpha   90.00
_cell.angle_beta   90.00
_cell.angle_gamma   90.00
#
_symmetry.space_group_name_H-M   'P 1'
#
loop_
_entity.id
_entity.type
_entity.pdbx_description
1 polymer ?
#
loop_
_entity_poly.entity_id
_entity_poly.type
_entity_poly.pdbx_seq_one_letter_code
_entity_poly.pdbx_strand_id
1 'polypeptide(L)'
;MVVLKVSSEAAQVVEKEIKEEPQNEKNELGKKEKKYKHYIDKLEQLDNDFIANKEKIYEEKLNKYHEELHELQEGTHPEFLSRIDKLDKERQETIEYHEYIKNCQIHCTNLIYENEINAAMVEYMQEVQGLKEKMLESIENKKRKLKEESENDIIHEQTIDIQKNRTTRRTQKTHDEKKEKRRKNTNRVHQGVPFLLKENEIMDDMNILKKGSYIPPAKKSGKGKKKLT
;
A
#
# COMPACT_ATOMS: atom_id res chain seq x y z
N MET A 1 -90.56 104.42 -5.26
CA MET A 1 -89.90 105.74 -5.14
C MET A 1 -90.08 106.24 -3.72
N VAL A 2 -89.12 106.04 -2.80
CA VAL A 2 -88.97 106.86 -1.59
C VAL A 2 -87.48 106.81 -1.19
N VAL A 3 -87.03 107.95 -0.69
CA VAL A 3 -85.66 108.46 -0.57
C VAL A 3 -85.25 108.49 0.92
N LEU A 4 -83.95 108.29 1.19
CA LEU A 4 -83.09 108.73 2.33
C LEU A 4 -83.60 108.74 3.79
N LYS A 5 -82.80 108.13 4.70
CA LYS A 5 -82.15 108.74 5.90
C LYS A 5 -81.46 107.62 6.73
N VAL A 6 -80.15 107.64 7.05
CA VAL A 6 -79.32 108.47 7.97
C VAL A 6 -79.25 107.93 9.42
N SER A 7 -78.00 107.85 9.91
CA SER A 7 -77.47 107.77 11.31
C SER A 7 -77.42 106.41 12.02
N SER A 8 -76.22 105.96 12.41
CA SER A 8 -75.55 106.03 13.76
C SER A 8 -76.15 105.01 14.73
N GLU A 9 -75.44 104.25 15.57
CA GLU A 9 -74.20 104.45 16.29
C GLU A 9 -73.86 103.12 17.04
N ALA A 10 -72.59 102.93 17.36
CA ALA A 10 -72.04 102.21 18.53
C ALA A 10 -72.07 100.65 18.65
N ALA A 11 -70.90 100.19 19.13
CA ALA A 11 -70.65 99.09 20.07
C ALA A 11 -70.19 97.71 19.56
N GLN A 12 -68.85 97.59 19.49
CA GLN A 12 -68.00 96.60 20.18
C GLN A 12 -68.17 95.07 19.97
N VAL A 13 -67.08 94.51 19.43
CA VAL A 13 -66.29 93.36 19.92
C VAL A 13 -66.98 92.00 20.03
N VAL A 14 -66.61 91.09 19.12
CA VAL A 14 -66.24 89.70 19.47
C VAL A 14 -65.08 89.26 18.58
N GLU A 15 -63.91 89.13 19.20
CA GLU A 15 -62.74 88.37 18.71
C GLU A 15 -63.01 86.85 18.72
N LYS A 16 -62.10 86.11 18.06
CA LYS A 16 -61.85 84.64 18.00
C LYS A 16 -62.18 84.05 16.64
N GLU A 17 -61.32 83.30 15.95
CA GLU A 17 -60.02 82.69 16.23
C GLU A 17 -59.41 82.37 14.85
N ILE A 18 -58.22 82.90 14.54
CA ILE A 18 -57.41 82.38 13.43
C ILE A 18 -56.46 81.37 14.07
N LYS A 19 -56.68 80.09 13.75
CA LYS A 19 -55.82 78.97 14.15
C LYS A 19 -54.40 79.20 13.63
N GLU A 20 -53.46 79.43 14.54
CA GLU A 20 -52.03 79.27 14.27
C GLU A 20 -51.72 77.76 14.21
N GLU A 21 -51.60 77.21 13.01
CA GLU A 21 -50.96 75.91 12.75
C GLU A 21 -49.45 76.09 12.49
N PRO A 22 -48.62 75.06 12.75
CA PRO A 22 -47.35 75.23 13.43
C PRO A 22 -46.21 75.63 12.49
N GLN A 23 -45.58 76.76 12.79
CA GLN A 23 -44.31 77.22 12.20
C GLN A 23 -43.13 76.22 12.41
N ASN A 24 -43.30 75.19 13.23
CA ASN A 24 -42.24 74.26 13.63
C ASN A 24 -41.97 73.13 12.61
N GLU A 25 -43.00 72.62 11.91
CA GLU A 25 -42.83 71.50 10.94
C GLU A 25 -42.09 71.93 9.66
N LYS A 26 -42.36 73.15 9.17
CA LYS A 26 -41.67 73.73 7.99
C LYS A 26 -40.17 73.91 8.24
N ASN A 27 -39.79 74.23 9.48
CA ASN A 27 -38.39 74.36 9.89
C ASN A 27 -37.66 73.01 10.02
N GLU A 28 -38.36 71.92 10.35
CA GLU A 28 -37.77 70.57 10.37
C GLU A 28 -37.60 69.96 8.97
N LEU A 29 -38.57 70.18 8.08
CA LEU A 29 -38.48 69.81 6.66
C LEU A 29 -37.26 70.47 6.00
N GLY A 30 -37.04 71.76 6.22
CA GLY A 30 -35.86 72.48 5.71
C GLY A 30 -34.52 71.99 6.28
N LYS A 31 -34.48 71.47 7.52
CA LYS A 31 -33.27 70.85 8.09
C LYS A 31 -32.95 69.50 7.45
N LYS A 32 -33.97 68.67 7.20
CA LYS A 32 -33.82 67.38 6.50
C LYS A 32 -33.39 67.60 5.04
N GLU A 33 -33.97 68.59 4.38
CA GLU A 33 -33.63 68.96 3.01
C GLU A 33 -32.19 69.51 2.87
N LYS A 34 -31.74 70.33 3.84
CA LYS A 34 -30.33 70.76 3.90
C LYS A 34 -29.36 69.61 4.11
N LYS A 35 -29.70 68.63 4.97
CA LYS A 35 -28.89 67.41 5.15
C LYS A 35 -28.84 66.60 3.85
N TYR A 36 -29.99 66.41 3.20
CA TYR A 36 -30.08 65.68 1.94
C TYR A 36 -29.26 66.35 0.83
N LYS A 37 -29.36 67.67 0.71
CA LYS A 37 -28.55 68.47 -0.22
C LYS A 37 -27.04 68.33 0.06
N HIS A 38 -26.63 68.36 1.33
CA HIS A 38 -25.23 68.15 1.71
C HIS A 38 -24.74 66.74 1.36
N TYR A 39 -25.58 65.71 1.51
CA TYR A 39 -25.23 64.35 1.08
C TYR A 39 -25.08 64.24 -0.43
N ILE A 40 -25.97 64.87 -1.21
CA ILE A 40 -25.87 64.90 -2.67
C ILE A 40 -24.59 65.61 -3.11
N ASP A 41 -24.32 66.79 -2.56
CA ASP A 41 -23.12 67.58 -2.88
C ASP A 41 -21.83 66.80 -2.57
N LYS A 42 -21.83 66.05 -1.46
CA LYS A 42 -20.73 65.17 -1.10
C LYS A 42 -20.57 63.97 -2.06
N LEU A 43 -21.68 63.39 -2.52
CA LEU A 43 -21.66 62.31 -3.51
C LEU A 43 -21.15 62.82 -4.86
N GLU A 44 -21.57 64.00 -5.27
CA GLU A 44 -21.14 64.63 -6.52
C GLU A 44 -19.65 65.01 -6.47
N GLN A 45 -19.15 65.50 -5.32
CA GLN A 45 -17.71 65.68 -5.10
C GLN A 45 -16.94 64.37 -5.22
N LEU A 46 -17.42 63.29 -4.59
CA LEU A 46 -16.76 61.98 -4.68
C LEU A 46 -16.77 61.42 -6.11
N ASP A 47 -17.84 61.62 -6.86
CA ASP A 47 -17.94 61.14 -8.25
C ASP A 47 -17.00 61.95 -9.16
N ASN A 48 -16.93 63.26 -8.96
CA ASN A 48 -15.97 64.13 -9.65
C ASN A 48 -14.52 63.77 -9.31
N ASP A 49 -14.21 63.51 -8.04
CA ASP A 49 -12.89 63.05 -7.59
C ASP A 49 -12.54 61.68 -8.19
N PHE A 50 -13.52 60.78 -8.28
CA PHE A 50 -13.34 59.48 -8.91
C PHE A 50 -13.07 59.63 -10.41
N ILE A 51 -13.87 60.42 -11.13
CA ILE A 51 -13.68 60.66 -12.57
C ILE A 51 -12.31 61.32 -12.83
N ALA A 52 -11.92 62.29 -12.02
CA ALA A 52 -10.63 62.97 -12.14
C ALA A 52 -9.44 62.03 -11.90
N ASN A 53 -9.57 61.09 -10.95
CA ASN A 53 -8.49 60.15 -10.60
C ASN A 53 -8.57 58.81 -11.35
N LYS A 54 -9.65 58.55 -12.09
CA LYS A 54 -9.89 57.28 -12.79
C LYS A 54 -8.74 56.91 -13.71
N GLU A 55 -8.29 57.84 -14.53
CA GLU A 55 -7.17 57.66 -15.47
C GLU A 55 -5.90 57.23 -14.70
N LYS A 56 -5.56 57.97 -13.64
CA LYS A 56 -4.40 57.71 -12.79
C LYS A 56 -4.46 56.33 -12.14
N ILE A 57 -5.63 55.91 -11.65
CA ILE A 57 -5.82 54.58 -11.06
C ILE A 57 -5.57 53.48 -12.10
N TYR A 58 -6.00 53.68 -13.34
CA TYR A 58 -5.75 52.72 -14.41
C TYR A 58 -4.29 52.69 -14.83
N GLU A 59 -3.62 53.84 -14.94
CA GLU A 59 -2.18 53.92 -15.21
C GLU A 59 -1.38 53.21 -14.11
N GLU A 60 -1.69 53.45 -12.83
CA GLU A 60 -1.05 52.77 -11.71
C GLU A 60 -1.25 51.24 -11.77
N LYS A 61 -2.45 50.77 -12.14
CA LYS A 61 -2.71 49.33 -12.31
C LYS A 61 -1.95 48.75 -13.50
N LEU A 62 -1.91 49.46 -14.62
CA LEU A 62 -1.16 49.04 -15.80
C LEU A 62 0.33 48.94 -15.50
N ASN A 63 0.89 49.93 -14.80
CA ASN A 63 2.29 49.91 -14.39
C ASN A 63 2.58 48.71 -13.48
N LYS A 64 1.71 48.43 -12.49
CA LYS A 64 1.86 47.23 -11.64
C LYS A 64 1.85 45.94 -12.45
N TYR A 65 0.94 45.81 -13.43
CA TYR A 65 0.92 44.63 -14.28
C TYR A 65 2.14 44.55 -15.19
N HIS A 66 2.65 45.67 -15.69
CA HIS A 66 3.90 45.67 -16.48
C HIS A 66 5.11 45.31 -15.63
N GLU A 67 5.22 45.83 -14.41
CA GLU A 67 6.26 45.44 -13.45
C GLU A 67 6.17 43.95 -13.13
N GLU A 68 4.98 43.45 -12.82
CA GLU A 68 4.78 42.02 -12.51
C GLU A 68 5.14 41.12 -13.70
N LEU A 69 4.77 41.51 -14.92
CA LEU A 69 5.08 40.76 -16.14
C LEU A 69 6.59 40.80 -16.43
N HIS A 70 7.25 41.94 -16.17
CA HIS A 70 8.69 42.08 -16.27
C HIS A 70 9.42 41.18 -15.27
N GLU A 71 9.03 41.22 -13.99
CA GLU A 71 9.56 40.32 -12.95
C GLU A 71 9.36 38.85 -13.31
N LEU A 72 8.23 38.50 -13.94
CA LEU A 72 7.96 37.14 -14.39
C LEU A 72 8.86 36.74 -15.57
N GLN A 73 9.12 37.66 -16.51
CA GLN A 73 10.05 37.44 -17.64
C GLN A 73 11.50 37.32 -17.18
N GLU A 74 11.91 38.10 -16.19
CA GLU A 74 13.23 37.99 -15.55
C GLU A 74 13.33 36.79 -14.60
N GLY A 75 12.20 36.16 -14.26
CA GLY A 75 12.13 35.02 -13.34
C GLY A 75 12.36 35.39 -11.88
N THR A 76 12.22 36.67 -11.52
CA THR A 76 12.41 37.21 -10.17
C THR A 76 11.10 37.30 -9.38
N HIS A 77 9.96 37.07 -10.03
CA HIS A 77 8.64 37.12 -9.39
C HIS A 77 8.54 36.16 -8.19
N PRO A 78 8.07 36.62 -7.03
CA PRO A 78 8.12 35.86 -5.79
C PRO A 78 7.26 34.58 -5.80
N GLU A 79 6.10 34.59 -6.47
CA GLU A 79 5.27 33.37 -6.56
C GLU A 79 5.92 32.33 -7.47
N PHE A 80 6.55 32.77 -8.56
CA PHE A 80 7.31 31.91 -9.45
C PHE A 80 8.49 31.25 -8.71
N LEU A 81 9.29 32.03 -7.99
CA LEU A 81 10.40 31.51 -7.17
C LEU A 81 9.91 30.56 -6.08
N SER A 82 8.79 30.88 -5.41
CA SER A 82 8.16 29.99 -4.43
C SER A 82 7.74 28.65 -5.05
N ARG A 83 7.27 28.67 -6.31
CA ARG A 83 6.93 27.45 -7.03
C ARG A 83 8.17 26.62 -7.39
N ILE A 84 9.25 27.27 -7.83
CA ILE A 84 10.54 26.60 -8.09
C ILE A 84 11.05 25.94 -6.81
N ASP A 85 11.10 26.65 -5.69
CA ASP A 85 11.61 26.12 -4.42
C ASP A 85 10.81 24.88 -3.95
N LYS A 86 9.48 24.88 -4.15
CA LYS A 86 8.64 23.70 -3.89
C LYS A 86 9.02 22.52 -4.78
N LEU A 87 9.24 22.76 -6.07
CA LEU A 87 9.64 21.71 -7.02
C LEU A 87 11.05 21.17 -6.73
N ASP A 88 11.98 22.06 -6.34
CA ASP A 88 13.33 21.68 -5.94
C ASP A 88 13.33 20.81 -4.68
N LYS A 89 12.49 21.16 -3.68
CA LYS A 89 12.29 20.34 -2.48
C LYS A 89 11.71 18.97 -2.81
N GLU A 90 10.65 18.91 -3.61
CA GLU A 90 10.03 17.64 -4.03
C GLU A 90 11.04 16.77 -4.80
N ARG A 91 11.84 17.37 -5.69
CA ARG A 91 12.92 16.66 -6.38
C ARG A 91 13.95 16.11 -5.40
N GLN A 92 14.39 16.91 -4.43
CA GLN A 92 15.39 16.51 -3.45
C GLN A 92 14.89 15.36 -2.57
N GLU A 93 13.67 15.45 -2.06
CA GLU A 93 13.01 14.38 -1.29
C GLU A 93 12.90 13.10 -2.11
N THR A 94 12.56 13.21 -3.40
CA THR A 94 12.48 12.06 -4.31
C THR A 94 13.85 11.41 -4.51
N ILE A 95 14.91 12.19 -4.67
CA ILE A 95 16.28 11.68 -4.80
C ILE A 95 16.69 10.93 -3.54
N GLU A 96 16.49 11.54 -2.36
CA GLU A 96 16.83 10.95 -1.07
C GLU A 96 16.08 9.64 -0.82
N TYR A 97 14.79 9.62 -1.15
CA TYR A 97 13.96 8.42 -1.06
C TYR A 97 14.50 7.28 -1.94
N HIS A 98 14.86 7.58 -3.19
CA HIS A 98 15.41 6.58 -4.10
C HIS A 98 16.81 6.12 -3.68
N GLU A 99 17.64 7.00 -3.14
CA GLU A 99 18.94 6.63 -2.59
C GLU A 99 18.79 5.69 -1.39
N TYR A 100 17.82 5.96 -0.51
CA TYR A 100 17.47 5.07 0.60
C TYR A 100 17.03 3.68 0.09
N ILE A 101 16.11 3.62 -0.89
CA ILE A 101 15.68 2.35 -1.49
C ILE A 101 16.86 1.58 -2.06
N LYS A 102 17.72 2.25 -2.83
CA LYS A 102 18.90 1.64 -3.44
C LYS A 102 19.80 1.02 -2.36
N ASN A 103 20.07 1.75 -1.28
CA ASN A 103 20.90 1.26 -0.17
C ASN A 103 20.25 0.07 0.54
N CYS A 104 18.94 0.10 0.78
CA CYS A 104 18.21 -1.05 1.33
C CYS A 104 18.28 -2.27 0.40
N GLN A 105 18.11 -2.08 -0.90
CA GLN A 105 18.21 -3.18 -1.88
C GLN A 105 19.60 -3.80 -1.89
N ILE A 106 20.65 -2.98 -1.94
CA ILE A 106 22.04 -3.45 -1.87
C ILE A 106 22.26 -4.25 -0.58
N HIS A 107 21.79 -3.73 0.56
CA HIS A 107 21.92 -4.43 1.84
C HIS A 107 21.21 -5.79 1.85
N CYS A 108 19.96 -5.84 1.39
CA CYS A 108 19.20 -7.08 1.28
C CYS A 108 19.86 -8.08 0.33
N THR A 109 20.33 -7.63 -0.83
CA THR A 109 21.05 -8.48 -1.79
C THR A 109 22.33 -9.05 -1.20
N ASN A 110 23.09 -8.25 -0.46
CA ASN A 110 24.30 -8.72 0.23
C ASN A 110 23.96 -9.77 1.29
N LEU A 111 22.90 -9.56 2.08
CA LEU A 111 22.46 -10.56 3.06
C LEU A 111 22.05 -11.88 2.40
N ILE A 112 21.34 -11.81 1.26
CA ILE A 112 20.96 -13.01 0.49
C ILE A 112 22.22 -13.71 -0.02
N TYR A 113 23.17 -12.95 -0.58
CA TYR A 113 24.43 -13.49 -1.09
C TYR A 113 25.23 -14.23 -0.01
N GLU A 114 25.41 -13.61 1.15
CA GLU A 114 26.12 -14.24 2.29
C GLU A 114 25.38 -15.49 2.79
N ASN A 115 24.05 -15.45 2.85
CA ASN A 115 23.27 -16.63 3.23
C ASN A 115 23.40 -17.76 2.20
N GLU A 116 23.44 -17.44 0.91
CA GLU A 116 23.62 -18.42 -0.16
C GLU A 116 24.99 -19.10 -0.08
N ILE A 117 26.06 -18.32 0.18
CA ILE A 117 27.40 -18.88 0.42
C ILE A 117 27.39 -19.85 1.59
N ASN A 118 26.79 -19.44 2.71
CA ASN A 118 26.73 -20.27 3.91
C ASN A 118 25.90 -21.54 3.66
N ALA A 119 24.77 -21.43 2.96
CA ALA A 119 23.94 -22.58 2.60
C ALA A 119 24.71 -23.57 1.70
N ALA A 120 25.39 -23.07 0.67
CA ALA A 120 26.21 -23.89 -0.23
C ALA A 120 27.36 -24.57 0.52
N MET A 121 28.01 -23.89 1.47
CA MET A 121 29.06 -24.49 2.30
C MET A 121 28.51 -25.61 3.19
N VAL A 122 27.34 -25.39 3.81
CA VAL A 122 26.68 -26.41 4.64
C VAL A 122 26.30 -27.62 3.80
N GLU A 123 25.72 -27.41 2.62
CA GLU A 123 25.36 -28.49 1.69
C GLU A 123 26.59 -29.29 1.25
N TYR A 124 27.68 -28.59 0.88
CA TYR A 124 28.95 -29.23 0.55
C TYR A 124 29.46 -30.13 1.69
N MET A 125 29.48 -29.60 2.92
CA MET A 125 29.92 -30.38 4.09
C MET A 125 29.03 -31.59 4.35
N GLN A 126 27.71 -31.43 4.19
CA GLN A 126 26.75 -32.54 4.32
C GLN A 126 26.98 -33.62 3.27
N GLU A 127 27.23 -33.25 2.01
CA GLU A 127 27.46 -34.23 0.95
C GLU A 127 28.79 -34.98 1.15
N VAL A 128 29.85 -34.29 1.59
CA VAL A 128 31.12 -34.95 1.94
C VAL A 128 30.92 -35.95 3.07
N GLN A 129 30.21 -35.57 4.12
CA GLN A 129 29.92 -36.45 5.25
C GLN A 129 29.03 -37.63 4.82
N GLY A 130 27.99 -37.37 4.03
CA GLY A 130 27.12 -38.41 3.48
C GLY A 130 27.86 -39.40 2.58
N LEU A 131 28.83 -38.93 1.77
CA LEU A 131 29.67 -39.81 0.96
C LEU A 131 30.56 -40.71 1.84
N LYS A 132 31.15 -40.15 2.89
CA LYS A 132 31.96 -40.92 3.86
C LYS A 132 31.12 -42.00 4.54
N GLU A 133 29.91 -41.67 4.97
CA GLU A 133 28.98 -42.62 5.58
C GLU A 133 28.57 -43.73 4.60
N LYS A 134 28.23 -43.38 3.34
CA LYS A 134 27.95 -44.36 2.28
C LYS A 134 29.14 -45.30 2.03
N MET A 135 30.37 -44.79 2.05
CA MET A 135 31.57 -45.61 1.88
C MET A 135 31.79 -46.57 3.05
N LEU A 136 31.62 -46.10 4.28
CA LEU A 136 31.70 -46.93 5.48
C LEU A 136 30.64 -48.03 5.46
N GLU A 137 29.40 -47.68 5.16
CA GLU A 137 28.29 -48.64 5.03
C GLU A 137 28.57 -49.68 3.94
N SER A 138 29.16 -49.28 2.81
CA SER A 138 29.58 -50.21 1.75
C SER A 138 30.62 -51.23 2.25
N ILE A 139 31.63 -50.76 3.01
CA ILE A 139 32.67 -51.61 3.59
C ILE A 139 32.08 -52.56 4.63
N GLU A 140 31.22 -52.07 5.52
CA GLU A 140 30.55 -52.89 6.54
C GLU A 140 29.64 -53.95 5.92
N ASN A 141 28.86 -53.59 4.89
CA ASN A 141 28.04 -54.54 4.16
C ASN A 141 28.88 -55.60 3.44
N LYS A 142 30.03 -55.25 2.85
CA LYS A 142 30.96 -56.22 2.27
C LYS A 142 31.54 -57.15 3.33
N LYS A 143 31.96 -56.61 4.48
CA LYS A 143 32.44 -57.41 5.62
C LYS A 143 31.37 -58.36 6.15
N ARG A 144 30.12 -57.91 6.23
CA ARG A 144 28.98 -58.74 6.64
C ARG A 144 28.74 -59.87 5.64
N LYS A 145 28.71 -59.56 4.35
CA LYS A 145 28.57 -60.57 3.28
C LYS A 145 29.66 -61.62 3.31
N LEU A 146 30.93 -61.22 3.46
CA LEU A 146 32.04 -62.17 3.57
C LEU A 146 31.93 -63.10 4.79
N LYS A 147 31.42 -62.58 5.92
CA LYS A 147 31.13 -63.42 7.10
C LYS A 147 29.98 -64.38 6.83
N GLU A 148 28.88 -63.91 6.24
CA GLU A 148 27.75 -64.75 5.86
C GLU A 148 28.18 -65.84 4.87
N GLU A 149 28.99 -65.52 3.85
CA GLU A 149 29.58 -66.48 2.90
C GLU A 149 30.50 -67.49 3.61
N SER A 150 31.39 -67.03 4.49
CA SER A 150 32.26 -67.93 5.28
C SER A 150 31.49 -68.88 6.20
N GLU A 151 30.43 -68.40 6.85
CA GLU A 151 29.56 -69.23 7.70
C GLU A 151 28.79 -70.24 6.84
N ASN A 152 28.28 -69.82 5.68
CA ASN A 152 27.60 -70.71 4.73
C ASN A 152 28.55 -71.80 4.18
N ASP A 153 29.81 -71.46 3.89
CA ASP A 153 30.82 -72.43 3.44
C ASP A 153 31.11 -73.48 4.51
N ILE A 154 31.26 -73.08 5.77
CA ILE A 154 31.45 -74.01 6.90
C ILE A 154 30.23 -74.93 7.04
N ILE A 155 29.02 -74.38 6.95
CA ILE A 155 27.78 -75.18 7.00
C ILE A 155 27.71 -76.13 5.81
N HIS A 156 28.11 -75.70 4.62
CA HIS A 156 28.13 -76.51 3.41
C HIS A 156 29.13 -77.67 3.52
N GLU A 157 30.34 -77.41 4.02
CA GLU A 157 31.36 -78.43 4.28
C GLU A 157 30.87 -79.48 5.30
N GLN A 158 30.32 -79.03 6.42
CA GLN A 158 29.69 -79.91 7.41
C GLN A 158 28.54 -80.73 6.81
N THR A 159 27.74 -80.13 5.94
CA THR A 159 26.63 -80.82 5.27
C THR A 159 27.13 -81.88 4.30
N ILE A 160 28.17 -81.57 3.52
CA ILE A 160 28.83 -82.53 2.62
C ILE A 160 29.42 -83.69 3.43
N ASP A 161 30.06 -83.43 4.56
CA ASP A 161 30.63 -84.48 5.40
C ASP A 161 29.55 -85.36 6.05
N ILE A 162 28.42 -84.77 6.47
CA ILE A 162 27.25 -85.52 6.91
C ILE A 162 26.66 -86.37 5.77
N GLN A 163 26.63 -85.86 4.53
CA GLN A 163 26.12 -86.59 3.37
C GLN A 163 27.08 -87.69 2.89
N LYS A 164 28.40 -87.46 2.92
CA LYS A 164 29.43 -88.49 2.68
C LYS A 164 29.37 -89.60 3.74
N ASN A 165 29.10 -89.26 5.00
CA ASN A 165 28.88 -90.25 6.06
C ASN A 165 27.53 -90.97 5.98
N ARG A 166 26.55 -90.43 5.24
CA ARG A 166 25.22 -91.05 5.02
C ARG A 166 25.11 -91.88 3.73
N THR A 167 26.11 -91.87 2.86
CA THR A 167 26.05 -92.58 1.56
C THR A 167 26.37 -94.09 1.62
N THR A 168 26.37 -94.70 2.81
CA THR A 168 26.31 -96.16 2.96
C THR A 168 24.89 -96.75 3.02
N ARG A 169 23.83 -95.94 2.86
CA ARG A 169 22.46 -96.47 2.75
C ARG A 169 21.79 -96.10 1.42
N ARG A 170 21.96 -97.00 0.45
CA ARG A 170 21.03 -97.18 -0.68
C ARG A 170 19.62 -97.45 -0.16
N THR A 171 18.62 -96.81 -0.78
CA THR A 171 17.36 -97.37 -1.36
C THR A 171 16.50 -96.18 -1.82
N GLN A 172 16.37 -95.94 -3.13
CA GLN A 172 15.25 -96.33 -4.01
C GLN A 172 13.89 -95.66 -3.73
N LYS A 173 13.47 -94.84 -4.72
CA LYS A 173 12.09 -94.56 -5.23
C LYS A 173 11.12 -93.90 -4.21
N THR A 174 10.27 -92.94 -4.54
CA THR A 174 9.44 -92.74 -5.74
C THR A 174 9.14 -91.25 -5.97
N HIS A 175 8.98 -90.97 -7.26
CA HIS A 175 8.43 -89.78 -7.89
C HIS A 175 6.96 -89.58 -7.53
N ASP A 176 6.57 -88.37 -7.11
CA ASP A 176 5.18 -87.89 -7.26
C ASP A 176 5.17 -86.36 -7.45
N GLU A 177 4.76 -85.96 -8.65
CA GLU A 177 4.60 -84.57 -9.07
C GLU A 177 3.25 -84.04 -8.60
N LYS A 178 3.24 -82.97 -7.80
CA LYS A 178 2.07 -82.08 -7.71
C LYS A 178 2.47 -80.62 -7.81
N LYS A 179 1.99 -80.04 -8.93
CA LYS A 179 2.02 -78.63 -9.32
C LYS A 179 1.58 -77.70 -8.19
N GLU A 180 2.45 -76.80 -7.79
CA GLU A 180 2.09 -75.63 -7.00
C GLU A 180 2.03 -74.38 -7.88
N LYS A 181 0.85 -73.76 -7.88
CA LYS A 181 0.55 -72.55 -8.65
C LYS A 181 1.37 -71.38 -8.07
N ARG A 182 2.33 -70.88 -8.85
CA ARG A 182 3.04 -69.61 -8.60
C ARG A 182 2.01 -68.49 -8.41
N ARG A 183 1.85 -68.00 -7.17
CA ARG A 183 1.29 -66.68 -6.92
C ARG A 183 2.30 -65.64 -7.40
N LYS A 184 2.02 -64.97 -8.53
CA LYS A 184 2.68 -63.70 -8.86
C LYS A 184 2.18 -62.66 -7.86
N ASN A 185 2.99 -62.33 -6.88
CA ASN A 185 2.79 -61.16 -6.03
C ASN A 185 3.20 -59.93 -6.85
N THR A 186 2.27 -59.36 -7.61
CA THR A 186 2.45 -58.07 -8.28
C THR A 186 2.19 -56.96 -7.28
N ASN A 187 3.15 -56.70 -6.40
CA ASN A 187 3.18 -55.48 -5.61
C ASN A 187 4.63 -55.15 -5.34
N ARG A 188 5.26 -54.46 -6.29
CA ARG A 188 6.51 -53.69 -6.14
C ARG A 188 6.88 -53.09 -7.50
N VAL A 189 6.15 -52.07 -7.94
CA VAL A 189 6.69 -51.12 -8.93
C VAL A 189 6.28 -49.70 -8.52
N HIS A 190 7.22 -49.09 -7.80
CA HIS A 190 7.69 -47.71 -7.96
C HIS A 190 6.78 -46.58 -7.48
N GLN A 191 7.15 -46.10 -6.30
CA GLN A 191 7.07 -44.71 -5.90
C GLN A 191 7.77 -43.84 -6.95
N GLY A 192 7.03 -43.34 -7.93
CA GLY A 192 7.42 -42.17 -8.70
C GLY A 192 6.86 -40.95 -7.98
N VAL A 193 7.73 -40.05 -7.53
CA VAL A 193 7.31 -38.72 -7.07
C VAL A 193 6.60 -38.05 -8.26
N PRO A 194 5.31 -37.69 -8.17
CA PRO A 194 4.67 -36.96 -9.25
C PRO A 194 5.22 -35.54 -9.25
N PHE A 195 5.99 -35.20 -10.28
CA PHE A 195 6.57 -33.86 -10.48
C PHE A 195 5.56 -32.85 -11.07
N LEU A 196 4.29 -33.25 -11.22
CA LEU A 196 3.21 -32.35 -11.61
C LEU A 196 2.51 -31.81 -10.36
N LEU A 197 2.63 -30.49 -10.16
CA LEU A 197 1.77 -29.75 -9.26
C LEU A 197 0.31 -29.95 -9.68
N LYS A 198 -0.58 -30.11 -8.71
CA LYS A 198 -2.02 -30.22 -9.02
C LYS A 198 -2.53 -28.88 -9.53
N GLU A 199 -3.51 -28.88 -10.43
CA GLU A 199 -4.14 -27.64 -10.95
C GLU A 199 -4.49 -26.63 -9.85
N ASN A 200 -4.92 -27.12 -8.68
CA ASN A 200 -5.29 -26.28 -7.54
C ASN A 200 -4.09 -25.55 -6.92
N GLU A 201 -2.94 -26.22 -6.83
CA GLU A 201 -1.69 -25.64 -6.29
C GLU A 201 -1.15 -24.57 -7.26
N ILE A 202 -1.19 -24.87 -8.56
CA ILE A 202 -0.83 -23.91 -9.62
C ILE A 202 -1.75 -22.68 -9.55
N MET A 203 -3.05 -22.88 -9.38
CA MET A 203 -4.02 -21.78 -9.32
C MET A 203 -3.83 -20.90 -8.08
N ASP A 204 -3.53 -21.49 -6.93
CA ASP A 204 -3.24 -20.77 -5.70
C ASP A 204 -1.96 -19.94 -5.83
N ASP A 205 -0.88 -20.52 -6.36
CA ASP A 205 0.38 -19.80 -6.59
C ASP A 205 0.21 -18.66 -7.60
N MET A 206 -0.56 -18.89 -8.68
CA MET A 206 -0.86 -17.86 -9.66
C MET A 206 -1.74 -16.74 -9.09
N ASN A 207 -2.61 -17.04 -8.13
CA ASN A 207 -3.39 -16.04 -7.43
C ASN A 207 -2.55 -15.21 -6.45
N ILE A 208 -1.53 -15.82 -5.82
CA ILE A 208 -0.56 -15.13 -4.97
C ILE A 208 0.29 -14.17 -5.81
N LEU A 209 0.80 -14.64 -6.96
CA LEU A 209 1.56 -13.80 -7.90
C LEU A 209 0.75 -12.60 -8.42
N LYS A 210 -0.55 -12.79 -8.70
CA LYS A 210 -1.43 -11.69 -9.14
C LYS A 210 -1.75 -10.67 -8.06
N LYS A 211 -1.71 -11.06 -6.78
CA LYS A 211 -2.08 -10.20 -5.64
C LYS A 211 -0.88 -9.52 -4.97
N GLY A 212 0.35 -9.83 -5.38
CA GLY A 212 1.56 -9.15 -4.91
C GLY A 212 1.86 -9.32 -3.42
N SER A 213 1.20 -10.26 -2.72
CA SER A 213 1.38 -10.49 -1.29
C SER A 213 1.68 -11.96 -1.00
N TYR A 214 2.97 -12.29 -1.01
CA TYR A 214 3.42 -13.52 -0.37
C TYR A 214 3.57 -13.26 1.14
N ILE A 215 2.68 -13.84 1.94
CA ILE A 215 2.84 -13.94 3.40
C ILE A 215 3.04 -15.44 3.71
N PRO A 216 4.24 -15.88 4.12
CA PRO A 216 4.46 -17.29 4.42
C PRO A 216 3.61 -17.72 5.62
N PRO A 217 2.98 -18.92 5.57
CA PRO A 217 2.16 -19.39 6.68
C PRO A 217 3.05 -19.70 7.89
N ALA A 218 2.77 -19.04 9.02
CA ALA A 218 3.37 -19.36 10.30
C ALA A 218 3.09 -20.84 10.65
N LYS A 219 4.15 -21.63 10.81
CA LYS A 219 4.08 -23.04 11.25
C LYS A 219 3.35 -23.09 12.59
N LYS A 220 2.10 -23.56 12.59
CA LYS A 220 1.37 -23.92 13.82
C LYS A 220 2.08 -25.11 14.45
N SER A 221 2.85 -24.86 15.51
CA SER A 221 3.38 -25.92 16.37
C SER A 221 2.20 -26.67 17.00
N GLY A 222 1.91 -27.87 16.49
CA GLY A 222 0.90 -28.76 17.05
C GLY A 222 1.32 -29.24 18.43
N LYS A 223 0.89 -28.56 19.49
CA LYS A 223 0.87 -29.15 20.84
C LYS A 223 -0.29 -30.15 20.87
N GLY A 224 0.05 -31.43 20.77
CA GLY A 224 -0.88 -32.53 20.92
C GLY A 224 -1.60 -32.47 22.26
N LYS A 225 -2.93 -32.46 22.21
CA LYS A 225 -3.78 -32.75 23.35
C LYS A 225 -3.59 -34.22 23.71
N LYS A 226 -2.94 -34.52 24.83
CA LYS A 226 -3.05 -35.83 25.49
C LYS A 226 -4.36 -35.84 26.29
N LYS A 227 -5.21 -36.80 25.97
CA LYS A 227 -6.39 -37.21 26.74
C LYS A 227 -6.14 -38.62 27.27
N LEU A 228 -6.78 -38.91 28.43
CA LEU A 228 -6.83 -40.14 29.23
C LEU A 228 -5.59 -40.36 30.11
N THR A 229 -5.71 -40.62 31.41
CA THR A 229 -6.81 -41.26 32.19
C THR A 229 -7.30 -40.41 33.35
#